data_AF-A0A4Q3SEC3-F1
#
_entry.id   AF-A0A4Q3SEC3-F1
#
_cell.length_a   1.000
_cell.length_b   1.000
_cell.length_c   1.000
_cell.angle_alpha   90.00
_cell.angle_beta   90.00
_cell.angle_gamma   90.00
#
_symmetry.space_group_name_H-M   'P 1'
#
loop_
_entity.id
_entity.type
_entity.pdbx_description
1 polymer ?
#
loop_
_entity_poly.entity_id
_entity_poly.type
_entity_poly.pdbx_seq_one_letter_code
_entity_poly.pdbx_strand_id
1 'polypeptide(L)'
;MGERRRPSHNSATGLPAYCTRWGNEAKRMAVVNEVIAMAAEFEEQSAIAGLAASMQGFLVHLIAHKEVPASQSLDAVVLSTVHKAKGLEWPVVIAMNKPFDLSYCKTLFNTVHVSHPAGIGLDNLLYDQKILFFPWPFAKKRSLENISPDLDTAAAEIDTQLGARIRNQKEEDRLLYVALTRARDYLVLPVYKGKTFCELESDERGGVTGFLDQDQLITWLEDTKVKSVKKGPKSMEVMVEIRPAIDQTEIDLINATVQENEVPEFVEVYRDSKGSPASYALKYISPSLLNVDDSAALINPLAFKQEMIAVNNLSAEQYAALGICLHNIIASWRASQQSEVRLKKIAGLIYGFGMTGCLSAAELDQRCEVFTKFIQDTYNPKAIYHELPLTSICADSGQVVSGVADMVLQTEEGLVLIDHKSFPGHFESMAMNAESEFYAGRYAGQLDAYSKMLTESLGQPVGGRLVHYVVQGRVVEMA
;
A
#
# COMPACT_ATOMS: atom_id res chain seq x y z
N MET A 1 10.72 32.61 26.73
CA MET A 1 9.44 32.23 26.11
C MET A 1 9.55 30.78 25.72
N GLY A 2 9.11 29.87 26.59
CA GLY A 2 9.10 28.43 26.31
C GLY A 2 7.73 28.04 25.78
N GLU A 3 7.71 27.42 24.61
CA GLU A 3 6.50 26.92 23.96
C GLU A 3 5.74 25.95 24.87
N ARG A 4 4.45 26.24 25.09
CA ARG A 4 3.53 25.32 25.73
C ARG A 4 3.24 24.18 24.75
N ARG A 5 3.87 23.03 24.97
CA ARG A 5 3.39 21.75 24.44
C ARG A 5 1.93 21.57 24.88
N ARG A 6 1.03 21.27 23.94
CA ARG A 6 -0.34 20.84 24.27
C ARG A 6 -0.23 19.59 25.15
N PRO A 7 -0.89 19.54 26.32
CA PRO A 7 -0.88 18.34 27.15
C PRO A 7 -1.62 17.22 26.40
N SER A 8 -1.07 16.02 26.47
CA SER A 8 -1.77 14.80 26.06
C SER A 8 -3.10 14.73 26.81
N HIS A 9 -4.16 14.36 26.09
CA HIS A 9 -5.54 14.30 26.59
C HIS A 9 -5.77 13.35 27.79
N ASN A 10 -4.73 12.64 28.27
CA ASN A 10 -4.82 11.67 29.37
C ASN A 10 -4.69 12.26 30.78
N SER A 11 -4.45 13.56 30.96
CA SER A 11 -4.11 14.14 32.29
C SER A 11 -5.26 14.85 33.03
N ALA A 12 -6.42 15.07 32.39
CA ALA A 12 -7.43 15.98 32.94
C ALA A 12 -8.35 15.39 34.03
N THR A 13 -8.50 14.06 34.13
CA THR A 13 -9.53 13.44 35.00
C THR A 13 -8.98 12.65 36.18
N GLY A 14 -7.67 12.37 36.25
CA GLY A 14 -7.06 11.50 37.26
C GLY A 14 -7.55 10.04 37.25
N LEU A 15 -8.50 9.71 36.36
CA LEU A 15 -9.14 8.41 36.22
C LEU A 15 -8.12 7.28 35.96
N PRO A 16 -7.12 7.45 35.07
CA PRO A 16 -6.06 6.44 34.89
C PRO A 16 -5.39 6.05 36.21
N ALA A 17 -4.90 7.04 36.97
CA ALA A 17 -4.19 6.83 38.23
C ALA A 17 -5.08 6.24 39.34
N TYR A 18 -6.41 6.39 39.25
CA TYR A 18 -7.34 5.77 40.17
C TYR A 18 -7.59 4.29 39.81
N CYS A 19 -7.76 4.00 38.52
CA CYS A 19 -7.98 2.64 38.03
C CYS A 19 -6.75 1.72 38.23
N THR A 20 -5.53 2.25 38.13
CA THR A 20 -4.30 1.45 38.34
C THR A 20 -4.14 0.96 39.78
N ARG A 21 -4.71 1.66 40.77
CA ARG A 21 -4.65 1.29 42.20
C ARG A 21 -5.47 0.05 42.56
N TRP A 22 -6.33 -0.42 41.66
CA TRP A 22 -7.18 -1.60 41.87
C TRP A 22 -6.57 -2.91 41.32
N GLY A 23 -5.28 -2.90 40.99
CA GLY A 23 -4.54 -4.04 40.45
C GLY A 23 -4.88 -4.35 38.98
N ASN A 24 -4.05 -5.16 38.33
CA ASN A 24 -4.15 -5.48 36.90
C ASN A 24 -4.24 -4.21 36.02
N GLU A 25 -3.28 -3.31 36.24
CA GLU A 25 -3.17 -1.98 35.62
C GLU A 25 -3.32 -2.02 34.09
N ALA A 26 -2.60 -2.91 33.41
CA ALA A 26 -2.64 -3.03 31.95
C ALA A 26 -4.07 -3.31 31.42
N LYS A 27 -4.79 -4.26 32.02
CA LYS A 27 -6.16 -4.58 31.62
C LYS A 27 -7.13 -3.43 31.88
N ARG A 28 -7.00 -2.75 33.02
CA ARG A 28 -7.88 -1.63 33.37
C ARG A 28 -7.64 -0.41 32.51
N MET A 29 -6.37 -0.14 32.18
CA MET A 29 -6.02 0.92 31.25
C MET A 29 -6.52 0.61 29.83
N ALA A 30 -6.46 -0.65 29.39
CA ALA A 30 -7.07 -1.06 28.12
C ALA A 30 -8.59 -0.80 28.10
N VAL A 31 -9.31 -1.13 29.17
CA VAL A 31 -10.76 -0.84 29.28
C VAL A 31 -11.05 0.67 29.25
N VAL A 32 -10.28 1.47 29.99
CA VAL A 32 -10.48 2.93 30.00
C VAL A 32 -10.21 3.54 28.63
N ASN A 33 -9.13 3.12 27.96
CA ASN A 33 -8.79 3.60 26.63
C ASN A 33 -9.84 3.20 25.59
N GLU A 34 -10.40 1.98 25.69
CA GLU A 34 -11.45 1.51 24.80
C GLU A 34 -12.73 2.35 24.93
N VAL A 35 -13.15 2.66 26.15
CA VAL A 35 -14.32 3.53 26.40
C VAL A 35 -14.08 4.94 25.84
N ILE A 36 -12.84 5.46 25.91
CA ILE A 36 -12.48 6.75 25.31
C ILE A 36 -12.55 6.67 23.78
N ALA A 37 -12.06 5.59 23.18
CA ALA A 37 -12.13 5.39 21.73
C ALA A 37 -13.58 5.29 21.24
N MET A 38 -14.44 4.52 21.93
CA MET A 38 -15.87 4.42 21.64
C MET A 38 -16.58 5.78 21.77
N ALA A 39 -16.17 6.63 22.72
CA ALA A 39 -16.72 7.98 22.85
C ALA A 39 -16.39 8.83 21.62
N ALA A 40 -15.13 8.79 21.15
CA ALA A 40 -14.72 9.52 19.96
C ALA A 40 -15.43 9.00 18.69
N GLU A 41 -15.57 7.68 18.55
CA GLU A 41 -16.30 7.08 17.43
C GLU A 41 -17.78 7.47 17.45
N PHE A 42 -18.42 7.45 18.61
CA PHE A 42 -19.81 7.88 18.76
C PHE A 42 -20.01 9.36 18.39
N GLU A 43 -19.07 10.23 18.76
CA GLU A 43 -19.09 11.64 18.38
C GLU A 43 -18.99 11.82 16.85
N GLU A 44 -18.09 11.08 16.20
CA GLU A 44 -17.91 11.10 14.74
C GLU A 44 -19.15 10.57 14.00
N GLN A 45 -19.69 9.42 14.44
CA GLN A 45 -20.92 8.85 13.87
C GLN A 45 -22.11 9.81 14.03
N SER A 46 -22.24 10.45 15.19
CA SER A 46 -23.28 11.46 15.44
C SER A 46 -23.12 12.66 14.50
N ALA A 47 -21.90 13.14 14.30
CA ALA A 47 -21.61 14.24 13.38
C ALA A 47 -21.97 13.90 11.92
N ILE A 48 -21.62 12.70 11.44
CA ILE A 48 -21.95 12.22 10.09
C ILE A 48 -23.47 12.10 9.92
N ALA A 49 -24.18 11.58 10.92
CA ALA A 49 -25.63 11.42 10.91
C ALA A 49 -26.41 12.74 11.13
N GLY A 50 -25.72 13.85 11.42
CA GLY A 50 -26.35 15.14 11.75
C GLY A 50 -27.08 15.13 13.10
N LEU A 51 -26.70 14.24 14.02
CA LEU A 51 -27.27 14.11 15.36
C LEU A 51 -26.37 14.76 16.41
N ALA A 52 -26.96 15.15 17.55
CA ALA A 52 -26.19 15.66 18.69
C ALA A 52 -25.59 14.49 19.49
N ALA A 53 -24.27 14.52 19.72
CA ALA A 53 -23.57 13.58 20.57
C ALA A 53 -23.90 13.83 22.06
N SER A 54 -24.99 13.21 22.55
CA SER A 54 -25.44 13.35 23.94
C SER A 54 -24.92 12.22 24.83
N MET A 55 -24.74 12.50 26.12
CA MET A 55 -24.34 11.50 27.12
C MET A 55 -25.31 10.31 27.18
N GLN A 56 -26.62 10.57 27.05
CA GLN A 56 -27.64 9.52 27.03
C GLN A 56 -27.50 8.62 25.78
N GLY A 57 -27.22 9.22 24.62
CA GLY A 57 -26.94 8.49 23.38
C GLY A 57 -25.67 7.64 23.50
N PHE A 58 -24.62 8.19 24.11
CA PHE A 58 -23.39 7.46 24.35
C PHE A 58 -23.57 6.27 25.32
N LEU A 59 -24.40 6.41 26.36
CA LEU A 59 -24.73 5.30 27.26
C LEU A 59 -25.47 4.17 26.51
N VAL A 60 -26.40 4.50 25.61
CA VAL A 60 -27.08 3.50 24.77
C VAL A 60 -26.07 2.82 23.84
N HIS A 61 -25.15 3.59 23.25
CA HIS A 61 -24.08 3.08 22.40
C HIS A 61 -23.15 2.12 23.17
N LEU A 62 -22.74 2.46 24.39
CA LEU A 62 -21.94 1.62 25.27
C LEU A 62 -22.66 0.33 25.66
N ILE A 63 -23.96 0.39 26.00
CA ILE A 63 -24.74 -0.81 26.37
C ILE A 63 -24.87 -1.78 25.19
N ALA A 64 -24.93 -1.25 23.96
CA ALA A 64 -24.95 -2.05 22.74
C ALA A 64 -23.57 -2.71 22.45
N HIS A 65 -22.47 -2.10 22.86
CA HIS A 65 -21.11 -2.61 22.69
C HIS A 65 -20.66 -3.43 23.91
N LYS A 66 -20.98 -4.72 23.92
CA LYS A 66 -20.58 -5.67 24.98
C LYS A 66 -19.19 -6.30 24.77
N GLU A 67 -18.35 -5.73 23.91
CA GLU A 67 -17.04 -6.31 23.62
C GLU A 67 -16.02 -6.01 24.72
N VAL A 68 -15.34 -7.04 25.20
CA VAL A 68 -14.22 -6.88 26.12
C VAL A 68 -13.00 -6.45 25.30
N PRO A 69 -12.29 -5.37 25.68
CA PRO A 69 -11.15 -4.91 24.91
C PRO A 69 -10.06 -5.97 24.84
N ALA A 70 -9.38 -6.03 23.70
CA ALA A 70 -8.29 -6.95 23.47
C ALA A 70 -7.21 -6.79 24.55
N SER A 71 -6.72 -7.91 25.08
CA SER A 71 -5.64 -7.90 26.06
C SER A 71 -4.38 -7.29 25.45
N GLN A 72 -3.76 -6.34 26.15
CA GLN A 72 -2.45 -5.77 25.78
C GLN A 72 -1.27 -6.57 26.37
N SER A 73 -1.53 -7.72 26.99
CA SER A 73 -0.47 -8.58 27.52
C SER A 73 0.37 -9.14 26.38
N LEU A 74 1.69 -9.16 26.56
CA LEU A 74 2.63 -9.83 25.64
C LEU A 74 2.40 -11.35 25.58
N ASP A 75 1.79 -11.93 26.62
CA ASP A 75 1.46 -13.35 26.71
C ASP A 75 0.03 -13.68 26.22
N ALA A 76 -0.68 -12.71 25.64
CA ALA A 76 -2.04 -12.92 25.16
C ALA A 76 -2.08 -13.62 23.80
N VAL A 77 -3.05 -14.52 23.62
CA VAL A 77 -3.43 -15.02 22.30
C VAL A 77 -4.22 -13.92 21.59
N VAL A 78 -3.72 -13.46 20.45
CA VAL A 78 -4.36 -12.42 19.63
C VAL A 78 -5.16 -13.08 18.52
N LEU A 79 -6.49 -12.96 18.59
CA LEU A 79 -7.37 -13.31 17.47
C LEU A 79 -7.59 -12.08 16.60
N SER A 80 -7.19 -12.15 15.33
CA SER A 80 -7.30 -11.03 14.41
C SER A 80 -7.56 -11.50 12.99
N THR A 81 -8.22 -10.66 12.21
CA THR A 81 -8.33 -10.85 10.76
C THR A 81 -6.98 -10.63 10.09
N VAL A 82 -6.71 -11.33 8.98
CA VAL A 82 -5.48 -11.20 8.20
C VAL A 82 -5.15 -9.75 7.83
N HIS A 83 -6.16 -8.95 7.47
CA HIS A 83 -6.00 -7.53 7.14
C HIS A 83 -5.47 -6.70 8.32
N LYS A 84 -6.06 -6.89 9.51
CA LYS A 84 -5.63 -6.22 10.75
C LYS A 84 -4.24 -6.69 11.23
N ALA A 85 -3.77 -7.84 10.78
CA ALA A 85 -2.43 -8.33 11.10
C ALA A 85 -1.32 -7.72 10.21
N LYS A 86 -1.66 -6.88 9.22
CA LYS A 86 -0.68 -6.30 8.31
C LYS A 86 0.33 -5.42 9.04
N GLY A 87 1.63 -5.70 8.87
CA GLY A 87 2.72 -4.94 9.51
C GLY A 87 3.00 -5.34 10.96
N LEU A 88 2.31 -6.35 11.48
CA LEU A 88 2.53 -6.93 12.79
C LEU A 88 3.22 -8.30 12.65
N GLU A 89 3.85 -8.76 13.72
CA GLU A 89 4.59 -10.02 13.74
C GLU A 89 4.49 -10.68 15.13
N TRP A 90 4.38 -12.01 15.18
CA TRP A 90 4.30 -12.79 16.41
C TRP A 90 5.26 -13.98 16.40
N PRO A 91 5.75 -14.43 17.57
CA PRO A 91 6.59 -15.62 17.68
C PRO A 91 5.93 -16.86 17.06
N VAL A 92 4.65 -17.08 17.36
CA VAL A 92 3.85 -18.20 16.85
C VAL A 92 2.59 -17.65 16.21
N VAL A 93 2.29 -18.11 15.00
CA VAL A 93 1.02 -17.78 14.30
C VAL A 93 0.33 -19.06 13.88
N ILE A 94 -0.95 -19.17 14.26
CA ILE A 94 -1.85 -20.20 13.75
C ILE A 94 -2.69 -19.55 12.64
N ALA A 95 -2.38 -19.86 11.39
CA ALA A 95 -3.10 -19.29 10.27
C ALA A 95 -4.40 -20.08 10.02
N MET A 96 -5.48 -19.62 10.62
CA MET A 96 -6.82 -20.15 10.38
C MET A 96 -7.45 -19.37 9.23
N ASN A 97 -7.90 -20.06 8.18
CA ASN A 97 -8.66 -19.42 7.11
C ASN A 97 -9.88 -20.25 6.71
N LYS A 98 -10.94 -19.55 6.30
CA LYS A 98 -12.08 -20.16 5.61
C LYS A 98 -11.75 -20.19 4.11
N PRO A 99 -12.14 -21.23 3.36
CA PRO A 99 -12.06 -21.20 1.91
C PRO A 99 -12.70 -19.92 1.36
N PHE A 100 -11.96 -19.24 0.51
CA PHE A 100 -12.54 -18.18 -0.30
C PHE A 100 -13.40 -18.83 -1.39
N ASP A 101 -14.60 -18.29 -1.56
CA ASP A 101 -15.50 -18.73 -2.61
C ASP A 101 -15.27 -17.84 -3.83
N LEU A 102 -14.47 -18.37 -4.76
CA LEU A 102 -14.08 -17.73 -6.01
C LEU A 102 -15.13 -17.86 -7.12
N SER A 103 -16.36 -18.29 -6.82
CA SER A 103 -17.44 -18.32 -7.80
C SER A 103 -17.61 -16.95 -8.45
N TYR A 104 -17.93 -16.94 -9.74
CA TYR A 104 -18.19 -15.71 -10.50
C TYR A 104 -19.29 -14.87 -9.82
N CYS A 105 -20.25 -15.50 -9.14
CA CYS A 105 -21.31 -14.84 -8.37
C CYS A 105 -20.78 -13.91 -7.27
N LYS A 106 -19.63 -14.23 -6.67
CA LYS A 106 -19.02 -13.42 -5.59
C LYS A 106 -17.90 -12.52 -6.08
N THR A 107 -17.18 -12.95 -7.11
CA THR A 107 -16.04 -12.20 -7.64
C THR A 107 -16.45 -11.09 -8.61
N LEU A 108 -17.56 -11.25 -9.34
CA LEU A 108 -18.09 -10.26 -10.29
C LEU A 108 -19.20 -9.37 -9.69
N PHE A 109 -20.05 -9.89 -8.80
CA PHE A 109 -21.16 -9.12 -8.25
C PHE A 109 -20.83 -8.50 -6.90
N ASN A 110 -21.53 -7.40 -6.58
CA ASN A 110 -21.32 -6.57 -5.39
C ASN A 110 -19.88 -6.07 -5.23
N THR A 111 -19.11 -6.05 -6.32
CA THR A 111 -17.72 -5.63 -6.38
C THR A 111 -17.58 -4.51 -7.41
N VAL A 112 -16.64 -3.59 -7.17
CA VAL A 112 -16.33 -2.49 -8.10
C VAL A 112 -15.23 -2.94 -9.06
N HIS A 113 -15.47 -2.78 -10.36
CA HIS A 113 -14.54 -3.11 -11.43
C HIS A 113 -14.15 -1.85 -12.19
N VAL A 114 -12.93 -1.85 -12.71
CA VAL A 114 -12.44 -0.82 -13.63
C VAL A 114 -12.13 -1.50 -14.95
N SER A 115 -12.84 -1.10 -15.99
CA SER A 115 -12.58 -1.52 -17.37
C SER A 115 -11.49 -0.61 -17.94
N HIS A 116 -10.44 -1.23 -18.49
CA HIS A 116 -9.35 -0.55 -19.16
C HIS A 116 -9.46 -0.87 -20.67
N PRO A 117 -9.43 0.12 -21.57
CA PRO A 117 -9.36 -0.15 -23.01
C PRO A 117 -8.02 -0.81 -23.38
N ALA A 118 -7.97 -1.48 -24.53
CA ALA A 118 -6.80 -2.21 -25.02
C ALA A 118 -5.58 -1.32 -25.37
N GLY A 119 -5.66 0.00 -25.19
CA GLY A 119 -4.56 0.93 -25.41
C GLY A 119 -4.73 2.19 -24.56
N ILE A 120 -3.62 2.68 -24.00
CA ILE A 120 -3.57 3.91 -23.21
C ILE A 120 -2.97 5.00 -24.10
N GLY A 121 -3.79 5.98 -24.48
CA GLY A 121 -3.30 7.25 -25.03
C GLY A 121 -2.82 8.12 -23.87
N LEU A 122 -1.55 8.52 -23.88
CA LEU A 122 -0.98 9.33 -22.80
C LEU A 122 -1.64 10.72 -22.68
N ASP A 123 -2.19 11.23 -23.79
CA ASP A 123 -2.96 12.48 -23.88
C ASP A 123 -4.31 12.40 -23.15
N ASN A 124 -4.83 11.19 -22.94
CA ASN A 124 -6.05 10.96 -22.18
C ASN A 124 -6.01 9.58 -21.50
N LEU A 125 -5.25 9.50 -20.40
CA LEU A 125 -5.05 8.28 -19.61
C LEU A 125 -6.36 7.60 -19.18
N LEU A 126 -7.44 8.37 -19.03
CA LEU A 126 -8.76 7.90 -18.59
C LEU A 126 -9.75 7.67 -19.74
N TYR A 127 -9.35 7.89 -20.99
CA TYR A 127 -10.24 7.74 -22.14
C TYR A 127 -10.86 6.34 -22.17
N ASP A 128 -12.19 6.27 -22.23
CA ASP A 128 -12.99 5.03 -22.23
C ASP A 128 -12.78 4.11 -21.01
N GLN A 129 -12.13 4.57 -19.94
CA GLN A 129 -12.14 3.86 -18.65
C GLN A 129 -13.53 3.96 -18.01
N LYS A 130 -14.06 2.81 -17.58
CA LYS A 130 -15.39 2.73 -16.95
C LYS A 130 -15.27 2.09 -15.57
N ILE A 131 -15.86 2.74 -14.58
CA ILE A 131 -16.12 2.13 -13.28
C ILE A 131 -17.45 1.39 -13.39
N LEU A 132 -17.41 0.08 -13.20
CA LEU A 132 -18.55 -0.81 -13.31
C LEU A 132 -18.86 -1.40 -11.93
N PHE A 133 -20.13 -1.44 -11.57
CA PHE A 133 -20.61 -2.10 -10.37
C PHE A 133 -21.80 -2.97 -10.73
N PHE A 134 -21.71 -4.27 -10.47
CA PHE A 134 -22.76 -5.23 -10.76
C PHE A 134 -23.47 -5.61 -9.46
N PRO A 135 -24.61 -5.00 -9.10
CA PRO A 135 -25.35 -5.43 -7.91
C PRO A 135 -25.88 -6.85 -8.12
N TRP A 136 -25.96 -7.65 -7.06
CA TRP A 136 -26.63 -8.95 -7.09
C TRP A 136 -28.17 -8.79 -6.97
N PRO A 137 -28.97 -8.99 -8.04
CA PRO A 137 -30.40 -8.70 -8.01
C PRO A 137 -31.25 -9.91 -7.57
N PHE A 138 -30.64 -11.09 -7.38
CA PHE A 138 -31.35 -12.36 -7.20
C PHE A 138 -31.55 -12.77 -5.74
N ALA A 139 -31.54 -11.80 -4.82
CA ALA A 139 -31.78 -11.99 -3.39
C ALA A 139 -30.89 -13.12 -2.79
N LYS A 140 -31.51 -14.15 -2.19
CA LYS A 140 -30.81 -15.25 -1.48
C LYS A 140 -30.29 -16.37 -2.37
N LYS A 141 -30.50 -16.30 -3.70
CA LYS A 141 -29.98 -17.32 -4.62
C LYS A 141 -28.44 -17.26 -4.62
N ARG A 142 -27.80 -18.42 -4.72
CA ARG A 142 -26.34 -18.58 -4.56
C ARG A 142 -25.56 -18.84 -5.86
N SER A 143 -26.25 -19.14 -6.95
CA SER A 143 -25.64 -19.47 -8.24
C SER A 143 -26.53 -18.99 -9.40
N LEU A 144 -25.92 -18.49 -10.50
CA LEU A 144 -26.65 -18.07 -11.70
C LEU A 144 -27.09 -19.26 -12.57
N GLU A 145 -26.40 -20.39 -12.50
CA GLU A 145 -26.77 -21.60 -13.27
C GLU A 145 -28.20 -22.05 -12.94
N ASN A 146 -28.59 -21.88 -11.68
CA ASN A 146 -29.91 -22.21 -11.11
C ASN A 146 -30.97 -21.13 -11.40
N ILE A 147 -30.59 -20.06 -12.11
CA ILE A 147 -31.44 -18.93 -12.48
C ILE A 147 -31.64 -18.93 -13.99
N SER A 148 -30.55 -18.95 -14.76
CA SER A 148 -30.56 -18.99 -16.22
C SER A 148 -29.16 -19.36 -16.73
N PRO A 149 -29.02 -20.43 -17.54
CA PRO A 149 -27.77 -20.78 -18.19
C PRO A 149 -27.21 -19.68 -19.10
N ASP A 150 -28.08 -18.88 -19.73
CA ASP A 150 -27.67 -17.77 -20.59
C ASP A 150 -27.02 -16.64 -19.77
N LEU A 151 -27.58 -16.36 -18.57
CA LEU A 151 -27.00 -15.37 -17.65
C LEU A 151 -25.67 -15.84 -17.07
N ASP A 152 -25.55 -17.13 -16.77
CA ASP A 152 -24.29 -17.76 -16.34
C ASP A 152 -23.20 -17.60 -17.40
N THR A 153 -23.53 -17.89 -18.65
CA THR A 153 -22.63 -17.75 -19.80
C THR A 153 -22.18 -16.30 -19.99
N ALA A 154 -23.13 -15.35 -19.94
CA ALA A 154 -22.82 -13.93 -20.07
C ALA A 154 -21.95 -13.41 -18.91
N ALA A 155 -22.20 -13.87 -17.68
CA ALA A 155 -21.39 -13.49 -16.52
C ALA A 155 -19.95 -14.01 -16.64
N ALA A 156 -19.74 -15.24 -17.13
CA ALA A 156 -18.41 -15.80 -17.37
C ALA A 156 -17.63 -15.03 -18.45
N GLU A 157 -18.30 -14.56 -19.50
CA GLU A 157 -17.68 -13.73 -20.53
C GLU A 157 -17.24 -12.37 -19.98
N ILE A 158 -18.11 -11.71 -19.20
CA ILE A 158 -17.79 -10.42 -18.54
C ILE A 158 -16.64 -10.58 -17.53
N ASP A 159 -16.65 -11.65 -16.72
CA ASP A 159 -15.55 -11.95 -15.79
C ASP A 159 -14.22 -12.07 -16.54
N THR A 160 -14.22 -12.75 -17.69
CA THR A 160 -13.02 -12.90 -18.54
C THR A 160 -12.53 -11.56 -19.07
N GLN A 161 -13.42 -10.70 -19.55
CA GLN A 161 -13.07 -9.37 -20.05
C GLN A 161 -12.52 -8.45 -18.94
N LEU A 162 -13.07 -8.54 -17.73
CA LEU A 162 -12.67 -7.70 -16.59
C LEU A 162 -11.55 -8.31 -15.73
N GLY A 163 -11.16 -9.55 -16.02
CA GLY A 163 -10.22 -10.34 -15.21
C GLY A 163 -10.60 -10.38 -13.73
N ALA A 164 -11.89 -10.39 -13.39
CA ALA A 164 -12.33 -10.19 -12.00
C ALA A 164 -11.92 -11.36 -11.09
N ARG A 165 -12.09 -12.60 -11.55
CA ARG A 165 -11.61 -13.81 -10.85
C ARG A 165 -10.10 -13.81 -10.65
N ILE A 166 -9.32 -13.48 -11.69
CA ILE A 166 -7.84 -13.41 -11.59
C ILE A 166 -7.41 -12.35 -10.57
N ARG A 167 -8.07 -11.18 -10.55
CA ARG A 167 -7.76 -10.13 -9.58
C ARG A 167 -8.10 -10.54 -8.16
N ASN A 168 -9.26 -11.15 -7.93
CA ASN A 168 -9.64 -11.66 -6.61
C ASN A 168 -8.68 -12.76 -6.15
N GLN A 169 -8.32 -13.71 -7.02
CA GLN A 169 -7.32 -14.72 -6.72
C GLN A 169 -5.97 -14.11 -6.31
N LYS A 170 -5.50 -13.06 -7.01
CA LYS A 170 -4.27 -12.34 -6.64
C LYS A 170 -4.36 -11.62 -5.30
N GLU A 171 -5.52 -11.09 -4.94
CA GLU A 171 -5.73 -10.49 -3.62
C GLU A 171 -5.80 -11.57 -2.53
N GLU A 172 -6.41 -12.72 -2.80
CA GLU A 172 -6.37 -13.88 -1.90
C GLU A 172 -4.95 -14.38 -1.67
N ASP A 173 -4.14 -14.52 -2.73
CA ASP A 173 -2.71 -14.87 -2.64
C ASP A 173 -1.95 -13.85 -1.78
N ARG A 174 -2.32 -12.57 -1.87
CA ARG A 174 -1.72 -11.51 -1.08
C ARG A 174 -2.12 -11.60 0.39
N LEU A 175 -3.40 -11.81 0.68
CA LEU A 175 -3.88 -12.01 2.05
C LEU A 175 -3.23 -13.23 2.67
N LEU A 176 -3.13 -14.29 1.88
CA LEU A 176 -2.41 -15.46 2.29
C LEU A 176 -0.94 -15.14 2.63
N TYR A 177 -0.22 -14.52 1.70
CA TYR A 177 1.16 -14.12 1.91
C TYR A 177 1.31 -13.30 3.21
N VAL A 178 0.39 -12.35 3.43
CA VAL A 178 0.31 -11.56 4.67
C VAL A 178 0.17 -12.49 5.87
N ALA A 179 -0.78 -13.43 5.87
CA ALA A 179 -1.02 -14.37 6.97
C ALA A 179 0.21 -15.24 7.29
N LEU A 180 0.84 -15.86 6.28
CA LEU A 180 1.98 -16.77 6.46
C LEU A 180 3.26 -16.04 6.90
N THR A 181 3.38 -14.76 6.59
CA THR A 181 4.55 -13.94 6.94
C THR A 181 4.36 -13.17 8.24
N ARG A 182 3.30 -13.43 9.02
CA ARG A 182 3.17 -12.90 10.39
C ARG A 182 3.95 -13.71 11.42
N ALA A 183 4.29 -14.95 11.08
CA ALA A 183 5.08 -15.84 11.93
C ALA A 183 6.56 -15.47 11.88
N ARG A 184 7.14 -15.08 13.03
CA ARG A 184 8.58 -14.90 13.20
C ARG A 184 9.30 -16.24 13.34
N ASP A 185 8.85 -17.04 14.31
CA ASP A 185 9.54 -18.26 14.74
C ASP A 185 8.80 -19.52 14.24
N TYR A 186 7.49 -19.62 14.50
CA TYR A 186 6.68 -20.80 14.18
C TYR A 186 5.38 -20.44 13.45
N LEU A 187 5.13 -21.14 12.34
CA LEU A 187 3.87 -21.09 11.61
C LEU A 187 3.15 -22.44 11.76
N VAL A 188 1.93 -22.39 12.25
CA VAL A 188 1.05 -23.56 12.40
C VAL A 188 -0.07 -23.46 11.36
N LEU A 189 -0.17 -24.49 10.52
CA LEU A 189 -1.23 -24.63 9.53
C LEU A 189 -2.14 -25.81 9.94
N PRO A 190 -3.43 -25.57 10.25
CA PRO A 190 -4.36 -26.65 10.52
C PRO A 190 -4.71 -27.36 9.20
N VAL A 191 -4.58 -28.70 9.16
CA VAL A 191 -4.95 -29.53 8.00
C VAL A 191 -6.11 -30.46 8.40
N TYR A 192 -7.20 -30.43 7.65
CA TYR A 192 -8.37 -31.27 7.93
C TYR A 192 -8.32 -32.54 7.06
N LYS A 193 -8.54 -33.72 7.66
CA LYS A 193 -8.51 -35.00 6.94
C LYS A 193 -9.70 -35.14 5.99
N GLY A 194 -9.45 -35.43 4.71
CA GLY A 194 -10.50 -35.69 3.72
C GLY A 194 -11.27 -34.44 3.24
N LYS A 195 -10.89 -33.25 3.71
CA LYS A 195 -11.33 -31.96 3.19
C LYS A 195 -10.07 -31.20 2.83
N THR A 196 -9.89 -30.84 1.56
CA THR A 196 -8.90 -29.83 1.17
C THR A 196 -9.06 -28.60 2.07
N PHE A 197 -7.98 -27.89 2.39
CA PHE A 197 -8.03 -26.62 3.14
C PHE A 197 -9.04 -25.62 2.51
N CYS A 198 -9.38 -25.85 1.24
CA CYS A 198 -10.60 -25.40 0.60
C CYS A 198 -11.43 -26.60 0.08
N GLU A 199 -12.69 -26.81 0.49
CA GLU A 199 -13.60 -27.66 -0.30
C GLU A 199 -13.68 -27.06 -1.72
N LEU A 200 -12.97 -27.70 -2.65
CA LEU A 200 -13.01 -27.43 -4.08
C LEU A 200 -14.26 -28.15 -4.58
N GLU A 201 -15.35 -27.43 -4.81
CA GLU A 201 -16.24 -27.85 -5.88
C GLU A 201 -15.42 -27.72 -7.17
N SER A 202 -15.09 -28.87 -7.76
CA SER A 202 -14.47 -28.94 -9.06
C SER A 202 -15.39 -28.26 -10.07
N ASP A 203 -15.08 -27.03 -10.48
CA ASP A 203 -15.60 -26.48 -11.72
C ASP A 203 -15.01 -27.34 -12.86
N GLU A 204 -15.89 -27.87 -13.72
CA GLU A 204 -15.57 -28.75 -14.85
C GLU A 204 -14.59 -28.11 -15.88
N ARG A 205 -14.16 -26.87 -15.63
CA ARG A 205 -13.22 -26.09 -16.44
C ARG A 205 -11.78 -26.02 -15.91
N GLY A 206 -11.36 -26.94 -15.03
CA GLY A 206 -9.94 -27.26 -14.82
C GLY A 206 -9.04 -26.11 -14.31
N GLY A 207 -9.62 -25.08 -13.69
CA GLY A 207 -8.87 -24.01 -13.03
C GLY A 207 -8.60 -24.37 -11.57
N VAL A 208 -7.35 -24.74 -11.25
CA VAL A 208 -6.90 -24.99 -9.87
C VAL A 208 -7.12 -23.71 -9.05
N THR A 209 -8.16 -23.71 -8.22
CA THR A 209 -8.56 -22.55 -7.40
C THR A 209 -8.81 -23.00 -5.97
N GLY A 210 -7.75 -23.16 -5.20
CA GLY A 210 -7.84 -23.54 -3.81
C GLY A 210 -6.48 -23.93 -3.29
N PHE A 211 -6.21 -23.60 -2.04
CA PHE A 211 -5.01 -24.05 -1.39
C PHE A 211 -4.84 -25.56 -1.47
N LEU A 212 -3.60 -25.91 -1.79
CA LEU A 212 -2.99 -27.21 -1.76
C LEU A 212 -3.67 -28.16 -0.75
N ASP A 213 -4.13 -29.32 -1.22
CA ASP A 213 -4.44 -30.43 -0.32
C ASP A 213 -3.21 -30.82 0.54
N GLN A 214 -3.37 -31.72 1.51
CA GLN A 214 -2.27 -32.13 2.39
C GLN A 214 -1.03 -32.55 1.61
N ASP A 215 -1.20 -33.27 0.49
CA ASP A 215 -0.11 -33.79 -0.31
C ASP A 215 0.52 -32.70 -1.18
N GLN A 216 -0.28 -31.80 -1.75
CA GLN A 216 0.17 -30.64 -2.49
C GLN A 216 0.90 -29.62 -1.59
N LEU A 217 0.47 -29.47 -0.33
CA LEU A 217 1.07 -28.55 0.64
C LEU A 217 2.44 -29.09 1.05
N ILE A 218 2.52 -30.40 1.31
CA ILE A 218 3.77 -31.10 1.56
C ILE A 218 4.69 -30.97 0.33
N THR A 219 4.18 -31.21 -0.88
CA THR A 219 4.96 -31.08 -2.14
C THR A 219 5.51 -29.66 -2.33
N TRP A 220 4.68 -28.63 -2.16
CA TRP A 220 5.11 -27.22 -2.28
C TRP A 220 6.11 -26.81 -1.19
N LEU A 221 5.95 -27.30 0.04
CA LEU A 221 6.90 -27.09 1.14
C LEU A 221 8.24 -27.80 0.88
N GLU A 222 8.22 -28.99 0.27
CA GLU A 222 9.41 -29.73 -0.16
C GLU A 222 10.16 -29.00 -1.28
N ASP A 223 9.45 -28.46 -2.28
CA ASP A 223 10.03 -27.69 -3.40
C ASP A 223 10.66 -26.36 -2.95
N THR A 224 10.17 -25.74 -1.87
CA THR A 224 10.69 -24.47 -1.34
C THR A 224 11.95 -24.59 -0.47
N LYS A 225 12.58 -25.78 -0.42
CA LYS A 225 13.79 -26.09 0.40
C LYS A 225 13.57 -25.94 1.91
N VAL A 226 12.34 -26.12 2.40
CA VAL A 226 12.08 -26.23 3.84
C VAL A 226 12.76 -27.52 4.34
N LYS A 227 13.76 -27.39 5.22
CA LYS A 227 14.64 -28.52 5.62
C LYS A 227 13.92 -29.66 6.35
N SER A 228 12.76 -29.41 6.96
CA SER A 228 11.97 -30.47 7.61
C SER A 228 10.52 -30.06 7.78
N VAL A 229 9.61 -30.82 7.16
CA VAL A 229 8.19 -30.86 7.53
C VAL A 229 8.03 -31.95 8.58
N LYS A 230 7.57 -31.62 9.78
CA LYS A 230 7.22 -32.62 10.80
C LYS A 230 5.71 -32.70 10.91
N LYS A 231 5.17 -33.91 10.79
CA LYS A 231 3.77 -34.19 11.12
C LYS A 231 3.62 -33.99 12.64
N GLY A 232 2.85 -33.00 13.04
CA GLY A 232 2.59 -32.70 14.45
C GLY A 232 1.72 -33.77 15.10
N PRO A 233 1.61 -33.78 16.44
CA PRO A 233 0.65 -34.63 17.15
C PRO A 233 -0.79 -34.34 16.67
N LYS A 234 -1.69 -35.33 16.78
CA LYS A 234 -3.12 -35.20 16.42
C LYS A 234 -3.84 -34.08 17.19
N SER A 235 -3.25 -33.59 18.27
CA SER A 235 -3.73 -32.49 19.10
C SER A 235 -2.53 -31.73 19.65
N MET A 236 -2.57 -30.40 19.61
CA MET A 236 -1.62 -29.53 20.31
C MET A 236 -2.32 -29.01 21.57
N GLU A 237 -1.86 -29.43 22.76
CA GLU A 237 -2.34 -28.84 24.00
C GLU A 237 -1.73 -27.44 24.16
N VAL A 238 -2.49 -26.42 23.80
CA VAL A 238 -2.17 -25.04 24.17
C VAL A 238 -2.71 -24.82 25.58
N MET A 239 -1.82 -24.73 26.56
CA MET A 239 -2.16 -24.36 27.94
C MET A 239 -2.58 -22.89 27.96
N VAL A 240 -3.84 -22.62 27.66
CA VAL A 240 -4.43 -21.28 27.79
C VAL A 240 -4.90 -21.12 29.23
N GLU A 241 -4.21 -20.29 30.01
CA GLU A 241 -4.76 -19.84 31.29
C GLU A 241 -5.90 -18.84 31.00
N ILE A 242 -7.10 -19.36 30.75
CA ILE A 242 -8.30 -18.55 30.66
C ILE A 242 -8.59 -18.05 32.08
N ARG A 243 -8.35 -16.76 32.34
CA ARG A 243 -8.87 -16.08 33.52
C ARG A 243 -10.24 -15.48 33.16
N PRO A 244 -11.36 -16.19 33.38
CA PRO A 244 -12.64 -15.77 32.85
C PRO A 244 -13.12 -14.51 33.57
N ALA A 245 -13.78 -13.64 32.81
CA ALA A 245 -14.90 -12.84 33.33
C ALA A 245 -16.22 -13.45 32.84
N ILE A 246 -16.27 -14.79 32.77
CA ILE A 246 -17.36 -15.57 32.18
C ILE A 246 -17.79 -16.64 33.20
N ASP A 247 -19.10 -16.83 33.32
CA ASP A 247 -19.73 -17.85 34.16
C ASP A 247 -19.28 -19.26 33.73
N GLN A 248 -19.06 -20.15 34.70
CA GLN A 248 -18.58 -21.52 34.50
C GLN A 248 -19.50 -22.31 33.54
N THR A 249 -20.77 -21.93 33.46
CA THR A 249 -21.78 -22.57 32.58
C THR A 249 -21.51 -22.35 31.08
N GLU A 250 -20.98 -21.21 30.65
CA GLU A 250 -20.66 -20.98 29.22
C GLU A 250 -19.42 -21.75 28.78
N ILE A 251 -18.45 -21.96 29.68
CA ILE A 251 -17.27 -22.79 29.43
C ILE A 251 -17.70 -24.25 29.24
N ASP A 252 -18.60 -24.74 30.09
CA ASP A 252 -19.13 -26.11 30.00
C ASP A 252 -19.94 -26.33 28.71
N LEU A 253 -20.66 -25.30 28.24
CA LEU A 253 -21.38 -25.31 26.95
C LEU A 253 -20.42 -25.36 25.74
N ILE A 254 -19.32 -24.61 25.75
CA ILE A 254 -18.29 -24.67 24.69
C ILE A 254 -17.67 -26.06 24.65
N ASN A 255 -17.27 -26.60 25.80
CA ASN A 255 -16.67 -27.93 25.90
C ASN A 255 -17.64 -29.05 25.49
N ALA A 256 -18.94 -28.91 25.78
CA ALA A 256 -19.96 -29.87 25.35
C ALA A 256 -20.30 -29.80 23.85
N THR A 257 -19.99 -28.69 23.17
CA THR A 257 -20.29 -28.50 21.74
C THR A 257 -19.15 -28.97 20.83
N VAL A 258 -17.94 -29.16 21.35
CA VAL A 258 -16.83 -29.78 20.62
C VAL A 258 -17.09 -31.29 20.53
N GLN A 259 -17.78 -31.75 19.49
CA GLN A 259 -17.81 -33.17 19.17
C GLN A 259 -16.40 -33.63 18.75
N GLU A 260 -15.92 -34.73 19.32
CA GLU A 260 -14.59 -35.34 19.07
C GLU A 260 -14.25 -35.63 17.59
N ASN A 261 -15.17 -35.40 16.66
CA ASN A 261 -15.08 -35.88 15.28
C ASN A 261 -14.40 -34.93 14.27
N GLU A 262 -13.91 -33.75 14.65
CA GLU A 262 -13.15 -32.88 13.73
C GLU A 262 -11.94 -32.21 14.42
N VAL A 263 -11.03 -33.01 15.00
CA VAL A 263 -9.73 -32.47 15.43
C VAL A 263 -8.80 -32.39 14.21
N PRO A 264 -8.39 -31.19 13.75
CA PRO A 264 -7.47 -31.06 12.62
C PRO A 264 -6.11 -31.68 12.93
N GLU A 265 -5.49 -32.36 11.95
CA GLU A 265 -4.08 -32.72 12.03
C GLU A 265 -3.26 -31.45 11.75
N PHE A 266 -2.38 -31.05 12.67
CA PHE A 266 -1.56 -29.87 12.49
C PHE A 266 -0.24 -30.20 11.79
N VAL A 267 0.16 -29.34 10.85
CA VAL A 267 1.51 -29.36 10.27
C VAL A 267 2.29 -28.21 10.87
N GLU A 268 3.35 -28.56 11.61
CA GLU A 268 4.29 -27.58 12.15
C GLU A 268 5.39 -27.32 11.12
N VAL A 269 5.46 -26.08 10.64
CA VAL A 269 6.53 -25.65 9.74
C VAL A 269 7.61 -24.94 10.55
N TYR A 270 8.77 -25.58 10.66
CA TYR A 270 9.93 -25.03 11.35
C TYR A 270 10.71 -24.12 10.39
N ARG A 271 10.78 -22.82 10.69
CA ARG A 271 11.75 -21.94 10.04
C ARG A 271 13.08 -22.05 10.77
N ASP A 272 14.04 -22.74 10.16
CA ASP A 272 15.42 -22.76 10.64
C ASP A 272 16.01 -21.35 10.52
N SER A 273 16.27 -20.71 11.66
CA SER A 273 16.98 -19.42 11.74
C SER A 273 18.44 -19.53 11.27
N LYS A 274 18.98 -20.75 11.11
CA LYS A 274 20.36 -21.00 10.65
C LYS A 274 20.51 -21.37 9.18
N GLY A 275 19.48 -21.15 8.35
CA GLY A 275 19.59 -21.41 6.90
C GLY A 275 18.58 -20.70 6.00
N SER A 276 17.63 -19.96 6.57
CA SER A 276 16.79 -19.06 5.77
C SER A 276 17.66 -17.94 5.17
N PRO A 277 17.45 -17.52 3.91
CA PRO A 277 18.10 -16.30 3.44
C PRO A 277 17.73 -15.17 4.42
N ALA A 278 18.74 -14.44 4.90
CA ALA A 278 18.56 -13.41 5.92
C ALA A 278 17.59 -12.29 5.50
N SER A 279 17.24 -12.22 4.21
CA SER A 279 16.24 -11.32 3.64
C SER A 279 15.51 -11.96 2.47
N TYR A 280 14.21 -11.76 2.39
CA TYR A 280 13.44 -12.01 1.16
C TYR A 280 13.51 -10.78 0.26
N ALA A 281 13.56 -10.99 -1.06
CA ALA A 281 13.48 -9.89 -2.02
C ALA A 281 12.12 -9.20 -1.91
N LEU A 282 12.11 -7.86 -1.91
CA LEU A 282 10.88 -7.09 -1.81
C LEU A 282 9.97 -7.37 -3.02
N LYS A 283 8.69 -7.66 -2.79
CA LYS A 283 7.71 -7.82 -3.87
C LYS A 283 7.48 -6.52 -4.63
N TYR A 284 7.53 -5.38 -3.93
CA TYR A 284 7.40 -4.06 -4.52
C TYR A 284 8.73 -3.33 -4.43
N ILE A 285 9.25 -2.91 -5.57
CA ILE A 285 10.49 -2.14 -5.68
C ILE A 285 10.12 -0.74 -6.13
N SER A 286 10.57 0.26 -5.38
CA SER A 286 10.54 1.64 -5.86
C SER A 286 11.79 1.90 -6.70
N PRO A 287 11.69 2.50 -7.89
CA PRO A 287 12.85 2.87 -8.71
C PRO A 287 13.91 3.69 -7.98
N SER A 288 13.51 4.51 -6.99
CA SER A 288 14.45 5.30 -6.19
C SER A 288 15.31 4.48 -5.21
N LEU A 289 14.98 3.21 -4.99
CA LEU A 289 15.73 2.27 -4.13
C LEU A 289 16.72 1.41 -4.92
N LEU A 290 16.74 1.50 -6.24
CA LEU A 290 17.66 0.75 -7.08
C LEU A 290 19.04 1.41 -7.00
N ASN A 291 20.00 0.69 -6.41
CA ASN A 291 21.39 1.12 -6.40
C ASN A 291 21.94 1.08 -7.82
N VAL A 292 22.74 2.09 -8.16
CA VAL A 292 23.49 2.14 -9.41
C VAL A 292 24.62 1.12 -9.29
N ASP A 293 24.78 0.22 -10.27
CA ASP A 293 26.04 -0.50 -10.43
C ASP A 293 27.15 0.55 -10.61
N ASP A 294 28.32 0.37 -9.97
CA ASP A 294 29.43 1.35 -9.84
C ASP A 294 30.00 1.92 -11.18
N SER A 295 29.35 1.72 -12.33
CA SER A 295 29.63 2.46 -13.54
C SER A 295 29.24 3.93 -13.37
N ALA A 296 30.24 4.82 -13.29
CA ALA A 296 30.04 6.26 -13.35
C ALA A 296 29.33 6.65 -14.65
N ALA A 297 28.02 6.94 -14.57
CA ALA A 297 27.27 7.50 -15.68
C ALA A 297 27.95 8.79 -16.16
N LEU A 298 28.03 9.00 -17.48
CA LEU A 298 28.59 10.23 -18.03
C LEU A 298 27.58 11.36 -17.82
N ILE A 299 27.96 12.39 -17.06
CA ILE A 299 27.09 13.52 -16.74
C ILE A 299 27.45 14.71 -17.63
N ASN A 300 26.52 15.13 -18.47
CA ASN A 300 26.67 16.28 -19.36
C ASN A 300 25.76 17.43 -18.92
N PRO A 301 26.29 18.51 -18.32
CA PRO A 301 25.50 19.71 -18.03
C PRO A 301 24.98 20.33 -19.33
N LEU A 302 23.66 20.54 -19.41
CA LEU A 302 23.05 21.23 -20.55
C LEU A 302 23.23 22.75 -20.45
N ALA A 303 23.12 23.45 -21.57
CA ALA A 303 23.17 24.91 -21.65
C ALA A 303 21.90 25.59 -21.10
N PHE A 304 21.31 25.05 -20.03
CA PHE A 304 20.20 25.63 -19.29
C PHE A 304 20.71 26.22 -17.97
N LYS A 305 20.48 27.52 -17.78
CA LYS A 305 20.89 28.25 -16.58
C LYS A 305 19.84 29.28 -16.23
N GLN A 306 19.23 29.13 -15.06
CA GLN A 306 18.42 30.16 -14.41
C GLN A 306 19.05 30.57 -13.08
N GLU A 307 18.59 31.71 -12.57
CA GLU A 307 18.92 32.14 -11.22
C GLU A 307 18.38 31.16 -10.19
N MET A 308 19.10 31.05 -9.08
CA MET A 308 18.71 30.18 -7.98
C MET A 308 17.42 30.70 -7.34
N ILE A 309 16.48 29.79 -7.05
CA ILE A 309 15.26 30.13 -6.30
C ILE A 309 15.67 30.57 -4.90
N ALA A 310 15.22 31.76 -4.50
CA ALA A 310 15.44 32.24 -3.15
C ALA A 310 14.63 31.41 -2.14
N VAL A 311 15.32 30.55 -1.39
CA VAL A 311 14.72 29.74 -0.31
C VAL A 311 15.11 30.36 1.04
N ASN A 312 14.15 31.00 1.70
CA ASN A 312 14.37 31.68 2.98
C ASN A 312 13.86 30.86 4.17
N ASN A 313 14.50 31.00 5.33
CA ASN A 313 14.00 30.47 6.62
C ASN A 313 13.63 28.97 6.63
N LEU A 314 14.26 28.15 5.79
CA LEU A 314 13.96 26.71 5.72
C LEU A 314 14.57 25.96 6.89
N SER A 315 13.75 25.26 7.67
CA SER A 315 14.24 24.33 8.70
C SER A 315 14.63 22.98 8.10
N ALA A 316 15.47 22.20 8.80
CA ALA A 316 15.86 20.85 8.38
C ALA A 316 14.65 19.92 8.14
N GLU A 317 13.59 20.08 8.94
CA GLU A 317 12.35 19.29 8.87
C GLU A 317 11.50 19.64 7.64
N GLN A 318 11.71 20.83 7.04
CA GLN A 318 10.95 21.34 5.91
C GLN A 318 11.53 20.95 4.55
N TYR A 319 12.72 20.34 4.46
CA TYR A 319 13.34 19.96 3.19
C TYR A 319 12.49 18.98 2.37
N ALA A 320 11.88 17.98 3.02
CA ALA A 320 10.99 17.05 2.34
C ALA A 320 9.74 17.76 1.79
N ALA A 321 9.17 18.69 2.57
CA ALA A 321 8.01 19.48 2.17
C ALA A 321 8.35 20.47 1.04
N LEU A 322 9.55 21.05 1.03
CA LEU A 322 10.05 21.88 -0.08
C LEU A 322 10.06 21.08 -1.39
N GLY A 323 10.59 19.85 -1.35
CA GLY A 323 10.62 18.98 -2.52
C GLY A 323 9.23 18.69 -3.06
N ILE A 324 8.33 18.19 -2.21
CA ILE A 324 6.97 17.87 -2.62
C ILE A 324 6.25 19.12 -3.17
N CYS A 325 6.44 20.28 -2.53
CA CYS A 325 5.87 21.55 -2.99
C CYS A 325 6.35 21.92 -4.40
N LEU A 326 7.65 21.86 -4.67
CA LEU A 326 8.23 22.19 -5.98
C LEU A 326 7.76 21.22 -7.07
N HIS A 327 7.70 19.91 -6.80
CA HIS A 327 7.17 18.92 -7.75
C HIS A 327 5.71 19.24 -8.11
N ASN A 328 4.86 19.47 -7.10
CA ASN A 328 3.45 19.80 -7.33
C ASN A 328 3.26 21.12 -8.10
N ILE A 329 4.12 22.11 -7.86
CA ILE A 329 4.10 23.36 -8.62
C ILE A 329 4.42 23.10 -10.09
N ILE A 330 5.54 22.43 -10.39
CA ILE A 330 5.94 22.13 -11.78
C ILE A 330 4.89 21.25 -12.47
N ALA A 331 4.39 20.23 -11.77
CA ALA A 331 3.40 19.29 -12.29
C ALA A 331 2.06 19.96 -12.64
N SER A 332 1.68 21.02 -11.93
CA SER A 332 0.39 21.70 -12.07
C SER A 332 0.45 22.99 -12.91
N TRP A 333 1.65 23.46 -13.26
CA TRP A 333 1.89 24.66 -14.04
C TRP A 333 1.61 24.45 -15.53
N ARG A 334 0.89 25.38 -16.17
CA ARG A 334 0.57 25.29 -17.61
C ARG A 334 0.74 26.65 -18.27
N ALA A 335 1.50 26.71 -19.37
CA ALA A 335 1.73 27.94 -20.13
C ALA A 335 0.43 28.57 -20.67
N SER A 336 -0.57 27.75 -20.99
CA SER A 336 -1.88 28.20 -21.49
C SER A 336 -2.76 28.89 -20.44
N GLN A 337 -2.45 28.76 -19.15
CA GLN A 337 -3.19 29.41 -18.08
C GLN A 337 -2.78 30.88 -17.95
N GLN A 338 -3.75 31.76 -17.67
CA GLN A 338 -3.46 33.16 -17.35
C GLN A 338 -2.58 33.27 -16.10
N SER A 339 -1.66 34.24 -16.07
CA SER A 339 -0.69 34.42 -14.98
C SER A 339 -1.35 34.53 -13.61
N GLU A 340 -2.47 35.26 -13.47
CA GLU A 340 -3.20 35.39 -12.20
C GLU A 340 -3.69 34.03 -11.65
N VAL A 341 -4.17 33.14 -12.54
CA VAL A 341 -4.60 31.78 -12.16
C VAL A 341 -3.41 30.93 -11.70
N ARG A 342 -2.28 31.03 -12.40
CA ARG A 342 -1.05 30.31 -12.04
C ARG A 342 -0.53 30.79 -10.69
N LEU A 343 -0.42 32.10 -10.49
CA LEU A 343 0.03 32.71 -9.23
C LEU A 343 -0.85 32.29 -8.04
N LYS A 344 -2.18 32.32 -8.21
CA LYS A 344 -3.12 31.89 -7.16
C LYS A 344 -2.93 30.40 -6.81
N LYS A 345 -2.72 29.55 -7.82
CA LYS A 345 -2.48 28.11 -7.63
C LYS A 345 -1.15 27.88 -6.89
N ILE A 346 -0.07 28.50 -7.35
CA ILE A 346 1.27 28.39 -6.74
C ILE A 346 1.22 28.87 -5.29
N ALA A 347 0.58 30.02 -5.02
CA ALA A 347 0.41 30.53 -3.66
C ALA A 347 -0.38 29.55 -2.76
N GLY A 348 -1.42 28.91 -3.31
CA GLY A 348 -2.18 27.88 -2.60
C GLY A 348 -1.33 26.65 -2.25
N LEU A 349 -0.47 26.19 -3.15
CA LEU A 349 0.46 25.08 -2.90
C LEU A 349 1.51 25.45 -1.84
N ILE A 350 2.12 26.65 -1.97
CA ILE A 350 3.06 27.17 -0.98
C ILE A 350 2.42 27.21 0.42
N TYR A 351 1.17 27.67 0.51
CA TYR A 351 0.42 27.67 1.77
C TYR A 351 0.15 26.25 2.29
N GLY A 352 -0.39 25.37 1.44
CA GLY A 352 -0.79 24.01 1.81
C GLY A 352 0.37 23.14 2.32
N PHE A 353 1.57 23.32 1.76
CA PHE A 353 2.78 22.64 2.21
C PHE A 353 3.53 23.36 3.34
N GLY A 354 2.97 24.45 3.89
CA GLY A 354 3.57 25.20 4.98
C GLY A 354 4.85 25.96 4.59
N MET A 355 5.04 26.26 3.30
CA MET A 355 6.22 26.94 2.74
C MET A 355 6.05 28.46 2.65
N THR A 356 5.04 29.01 3.34
CA THR A 356 4.74 30.44 3.33
C THR A 356 5.90 31.22 3.94
N GLY A 357 6.39 32.23 3.22
CA GLY A 357 7.56 33.02 3.62
C GLY A 357 8.91 32.39 3.27
N CYS A 358 8.92 31.11 2.88
CA CYS A 358 10.12 30.43 2.39
C CYS A 358 10.30 30.60 0.87
N LEU A 359 9.19 30.64 0.14
CA LEU A 359 9.15 30.70 -1.33
C LEU A 359 8.29 31.86 -1.84
N SER A 360 8.65 32.40 -3.01
CA SER A 360 7.88 33.43 -3.72
C SER A 360 7.09 32.82 -4.89
N ALA A 361 5.76 33.01 -4.88
CA ALA A 361 4.90 32.52 -5.97
C ALA A 361 5.24 33.15 -7.33
N ALA A 362 5.60 34.44 -7.33
CA ALA A 362 5.98 35.15 -8.56
C ALA A 362 7.29 34.65 -9.14
N GLU A 363 8.29 34.39 -8.27
CA GLU A 363 9.56 33.83 -8.70
C GLU A 363 9.35 32.43 -9.28
N LEU A 364 8.57 31.58 -8.61
CA LEU A 364 8.27 30.22 -9.06
C LEU A 364 7.52 30.19 -10.39
N ASP A 365 6.56 31.10 -10.61
CA ASP A 365 5.87 31.23 -11.90
C ASP A 365 6.86 31.53 -13.03
N GLN A 366 7.77 32.48 -12.79
CA GLN A 366 8.82 32.86 -13.73
C GLN A 366 9.79 31.70 -14.01
N ARG A 367 10.22 30.95 -12.99
CA ARG A 367 11.12 29.79 -13.18
C ARG A 367 10.45 28.68 -13.98
N CYS A 368 9.16 28.41 -13.74
CA CYS A 368 8.40 27.44 -14.52
C CYS A 368 8.25 27.88 -15.98
N GLU A 369 8.05 29.17 -16.23
CA GLU A 369 7.96 29.72 -17.58
C GLU A 369 9.29 29.58 -18.34
N VAL A 370 10.41 29.95 -17.72
CA VAL A 370 11.75 29.81 -18.31
C VAL A 370 12.10 28.35 -18.59
N PHE A 371 11.82 27.45 -17.64
CA PHE A 371 12.04 26.02 -17.83
C PHE A 371 11.16 25.44 -18.95
N THR A 372 9.87 25.79 -18.99
CA THR A 372 8.98 25.33 -20.07
C THR A 372 9.43 25.84 -21.43
N LYS A 373 9.88 27.09 -21.52
CA LYS A 373 10.44 27.64 -22.76
C LYS A 373 11.69 26.88 -23.21
N PHE A 374 12.60 26.56 -22.29
CA PHE A 374 13.76 25.72 -22.59
C PHE A 374 13.36 24.35 -23.14
N ILE A 375 12.37 23.69 -22.52
CA ILE A 375 11.86 22.40 -22.99
C ILE A 375 11.27 22.52 -24.40
N GLN A 376 10.47 23.56 -24.65
CA GLN A 376 9.86 23.78 -25.96
C GLN A 376 10.91 24.05 -27.05
N ASP A 377 11.87 24.92 -26.77
CA ASP A 377 12.91 25.33 -27.72
C ASP A 377 13.91 24.20 -28.01
N THR A 378 14.17 23.31 -27.03
CA THR A 378 15.19 22.24 -27.14
C THR A 378 14.62 20.95 -27.73
N TYR A 379 13.43 20.52 -27.28
CA TYR A 379 12.89 19.21 -27.59
C TYR A 379 11.64 19.24 -28.48
N ASN A 380 11.03 20.42 -28.66
CA ASN A 380 9.79 20.63 -29.41
C ASN A 380 8.76 19.50 -29.20
N PRO A 381 8.36 19.23 -27.94
CA PRO A 381 7.57 18.04 -27.63
C PRO A 381 6.18 18.09 -28.25
N LYS A 382 5.72 16.94 -28.74
CA LYS A 382 4.32 16.71 -29.16
C LYS A 382 3.39 16.69 -27.95
N ALA A 383 3.87 16.15 -26.84
CA ALA A 383 3.15 16.08 -25.58
C ALA A 383 4.12 16.09 -24.38
N ILE A 384 3.63 16.61 -23.26
CA ILE A 384 4.35 16.70 -21.99
C ILE A 384 3.48 16.05 -20.92
N TYR A 385 3.99 15.00 -20.31
CA TYR A 385 3.34 14.29 -19.21
C TYR A 385 4.03 14.66 -17.91
N HIS A 386 3.23 14.96 -16.88
CA HIS A 386 3.72 15.30 -15.55
C HIS A 386 3.23 14.24 -14.56
N GLU A 387 4.06 13.87 -13.58
CA GLU A 387 3.72 12.93 -12.51
C GLU A 387 3.10 11.64 -13.09
N LEU A 388 3.75 11.05 -14.09
CA LEU A 388 3.24 9.89 -14.83
C LEU A 388 3.44 8.62 -14.00
N PRO A 389 2.36 7.97 -13.51
CA PRO A 389 2.49 6.74 -12.74
C PRO A 389 2.92 5.58 -13.66
N LEU A 390 3.94 4.85 -13.24
CA LEU A 390 4.51 3.72 -13.97
C LEU A 390 4.45 2.48 -13.09
N THR A 391 4.06 1.34 -13.67
CA THR A 391 4.12 0.05 -13.01
C THR A 391 4.51 -1.03 -14.02
N SER A 392 5.50 -1.84 -13.66
CA SER A 392 6.01 -2.96 -14.46
C SER A 392 6.13 -4.20 -13.57
N ILE A 393 6.02 -5.37 -14.18
CA ILE A 393 6.20 -6.67 -13.52
C ILE A 393 7.43 -7.34 -14.14
N CYS A 394 8.45 -7.60 -13.33
CA CYS A 394 9.61 -8.37 -13.76
C CYS A 394 9.19 -9.81 -14.04
N ALA A 395 9.31 -10.25 -15.30
CA ALA A 395 8.81 -11.56 -15.76
C ALA A 395 9.54 -12.76 -15.12
N ASP A 396 10.78 -12.56 -14.70
CA ASP A 396 11.66 -13.58 -14.10
C ASP A 396 11.44 -13.74 -12.58
N SER A 397 11.27 -12.63 -11.86
CA SER A 397 11.14 -12.62 -10.39
C SER A 397 9.71 -12.44 -9.88
N GLY A 398 8.79 -12.01 -10.74
CA GLY A 398 7.43 -11.62 -10.36
C GLY A 398 7.35 -10.35 -9.50
N GLN A 399 8.47 -9.63 -9.33
CA GLN A 399 8.51 -8.37 -8.58
C GLN A 399 7.81 -7.25 -9.35
N VAL A 400 7.14 -6.37 -8.61
CA VAL A 400 6.44 -5.21 -9.14
C VAL A 400 7.32 -3.99 -8.92
N VAL A 401 7.78 -3.38 -10.01
CA VAL A 401 8.45 -2.08 -9.97
C VAL A 401 7.38 -1.01 -10.14
N SER A 402 7.26 -0.09 -9.19
CA SER A 402 6.23 0.96 -9.22
C SER A 402 6.79 2.30 -8.76
N GLY A 403 6.50 3.35 -9.52
CA GLY A 403 6.97 4.70 -9.23
C GLY A 403 6.22 5.74 -10.07
N VAL A 404 6.59 7.00 -9.88
CA VAL A 404 6.02 8.14 -10.60
C VAL A 404 7.16 8.91 -11.26
N ALA A 405 7.12 9.04 -12.57
CA ALA A 405 8.08 9.84 -13.32
C ALA A 405 7.63 11.31 -13.30
N ASP A 406 8.51 12.21 -12.84
CA ASP A 406 8.15 13.62 -12.65
C ASP A 406 7.72 14.29 -13.95
N MET A 407 8.47 14.08 -15.04
CA MET A 407 8.13 14.59 -16.36
C MET A 407 8.63 13.68 -17.48
N VAL A 408 7.77 13.43 -18.46
CA VAL A 408 8.11 12.68 -19.69
C VAL A 408 7.68 13.50 -20.90
N LEU A 409 8.63 13.79 -21.77
CA LEU A 409 8.38 14.46 -23.04
C LEU A 409 8.26 13.42 -24.15
N GLN A 410 7.26 13.58 -25.00
CA GLN A 410 7.14 12.80 -26.23
C GLN A 410 7.55 13.68 -27.42
N THR A 411 8.63 13.31 -28.10
CA THR A 411 9.18 14.03 -29.26
C THR A 411 9.01 13.20 -30.53
N GLU A 412 9.57 13.66 -31.65
CA GLU A 412 9.60 12.86 -32.88
C GLU A 412 10.66 11.75 -32.84
N GLU A 413 11.74 11.97 -32.08
CA GLU A 413 12.90 11.07 -32.01
C GLU A 413 12.78 10.02 -30.90
N GLY A 414 11.84 10.20 -29.98
CA GLY A 414 11.58 9.27 -28.89
C GLY A 414 11.03 9.98 -27.65
N LEU A 415 11.29 9.39 -26.49
CA LEU A 415 10.90 9.95 -25.19
C LEU A 415 12.11 10.64 -24.53
N VAL A 416 11.85 11.70 -23.79
CA VAL A 416 12.84 12.33 -22.90
C VAL A 416 12.28 12.30 -21.48
N LEU A 417 12.99 11.62 -20.58
CA LEU A 417 12.64 11.50 -19.17
C LEU A 417 13.36 12.59 -18.38
N ILE A 418 12.63 13.31 -17.53
CA ILE A 418 13.16 14.35 -16.66
C ILE A 418 12.73 14.08 -15.23
N ASP A 419 13.70 13.94 -14.33
CA ASP A 419 13.49 13.85 -12.89
C ASP A 419 13.85 15.19 -12.23
N HIS A 420 13.01 15.66 -11.32
CA HIS A 420 13.17 16.93 -10.62
C HIS A 420 13.82 16.68 -9.25
N LYS A 421 14.87 17.45 -8.95
CA LYS A 421 15.52 17.43 -7.63
C LYS A 421 15.49 18.83 -7.03
N SER A 422 14.98 18.91 -5.81
CA SER A 422 14.70 20.14 -5.05
C SER A 422 15.84 20.58 -4.13
N PHE A 423 17.01 19.95 -4.25
CA PHE A 423 18.20 20.26 -3.48
C PHE A 423 18.51 21.76 -3.53
N PRO A 424 18.87 22.46 -2.44
CA PRO A 424 19.24 23.88 -2.47
C PRO A 424 20.75 24.17 -2.26
N GLY A 425 21.64 23.18 -2.28
CA GLY A 425 23.09 23.43 -2.11
C GLY A 425 23.82 23.86 -3.39
N HIS A 426 25.15 23.87 -3.36
CA HIS A 426 25.95 24.36 -4.49
C HIS A 426 26.04 23.32 -5.61
N PHE A 427 25.67 23.71 -6.83
CA PHE A 427 25.59 22.78 -7.97
C PHE A 427 26.95 22.15 -8.31
N GLU A 428 27.97 22.97 -8.55
CA GLU A 428 29.26 22.50 -9.06
C GLU A 428 30.02 21.61 -8.06
N SER A 429 29.92 21.89 -6.75
CA SER A 429 30.66 21.14 -5.72
C SER A 429 29.90 19.95 -5.15
N MET A 430 28.58 19.81 -5.43
CA MET A 430 27.74 18.75 -4.86
C MET A 430 27.05 17.93 -5.96
N ALA A 431 26.30 18.55 -6.87
CA ALA A 431 25.61 17.82 -7.94
C ALA A 431 26.56 17.14 -8.96
N MET A 432 27.78 17.68 -9.11
CA MET A 432 28.82 17.15 -9.99
C MET A 432 29.93 16.39 -9.25
N ASN A 433 29.81 16.22 -7.94
CA ASN A 433 30.82 15.53 -7.12
C ASN A 433 30.35 14.13 -6.74
N ALA A 434 31.05 13.09 -7.19
CA ALA A 434 30.70 11.69 -6.95
C ALA A 434 30.59 11.30 -5.46
N GLU A 435 31.29 12.01 -4.57
CA GLU A 435 31.23 11.79 -3.13
C GLU A 435 29.98 12.39 -2.47
N SER A 436 29.29 13.29 -3.16
CA SER A 436 28.08 13.94 -2.63
C SER A 436 26.87 13.02 -2.70
N GLU A 437 26.01 13.10 -1.67
CA GLU A 437 24.70 12.46 -1.70
C GLU A 437 23.77 13.02 -2.79
N PHE A 438 24.05 14.22 -3.28
CA PHE A 438 23.29 14.89 -4.34
C PHE A 438 23.89 14.72 -5.73
N TYR A 439 24.90 13.87 -5.89
CA TYR A 439 25.55 13.61 -7.17
C TYR A 439 24.54 13.12 -8.21
N ALA A 440 24.53 13.73 -9.40
CA ALA A 440 23.55 13.37 -10.43
C ALA A 440 23.65 11.90 -10.87
N GLY A 441 24.87 11.33 -10.87
CA GLY A 441 25.08 9.93 -11.25
C GLY A 441 24.42 8.92 -10.31
N ARG A 442 24.07 9.30 -9.07
CA ARG A 442 23.31 8.44 -8.16
C ARG A 442 21.88 8.19 -8.64
N TYR A 443 21.34 9.05 -9.52
CA TYR A 443 19.99 8.91 -10.06
C TYR A 443 19.95 8.08 -11.36
N ALA A 444 21.09 7.64 -11.89
CA ALA A 444 21.15 6.88 -13.14
C ALA A 444 20.32 5.58 -13.07
N GLY A 445 20.48 4.80 -12.00
CA GLY A 445 19.71 3.55 -11.81
C GLY A 445 18.19 3.78 -11.72
N GLN A 446 17.76 4.88 -11.09
CA GLN A 446 16.35 5.28 -11.06
C GLN A 446 15.84 5.63 -12.47
N LEU A 447 16.60 6.44 -13.20
CA LEU A 447 16.27 6.86 -14.56
C LEU A 447 16.26 5.68 -15.54
N ASP A 448 17.14 4.69 -15.36
CA ASP A 448 17.18 3.47 -16.17
C ASP A 448 15.95 2.60 -15.96
N ALA A 449 15.55 2.42 -14.70
CA ALA A 449 14.33 1.70 -14.36
C ALA A 449 13.10 2.35 -15.00
N TYR A 450 12.95 3.68 -14.86
CA TYR A 450 11.89 4.40 -15.54
C TYR A 450 11.99 4.32 -17.06
N SER A 451 13.19 4.41 -17.63
CA SER A 451 13.40 4.33 -19.08
C SER A 451 12.96 2.98 -19.65
N LYS A 452 13.29 1.90 -18.95
CA LYS A 452 12.84 0.55 -19.28
C LYS A 452 11.32 0.44 -19.22
N MET A 453 10.71 0.87 -18.12
CA MET A 453 9.25 0.84 -17.93
C MET A 453 8.51 1.63 -19.03
N LEU A 454 9.01 2.82 -19.38
CA LEU A 454 8.45 3.65 -20.44
C LEU A 454 8.59 2.99 -21.81
N THR A 455 9.77 2.46 -22.13
CA THR A 455 10.02 1.80 -23.42
C THR A 455 9.14 0.58 -23.59
N GLU A 456 9.00 -0.24 -22.55
CA GLU A 456 8.13 -1.42 -22.55
C GLU A 456 6.64 -1.06 -22.66
N SER A 457 6.20 0.00 -21.97
CA SER A 457 4.78 0.38 -21.92
C SER A 457 4.31 1.14 -23.16
N LEU A 458 5.19 1.95 -23.76
CA LEU A 458 4.84 2.87 -24.85
C LEU A 458 5.43 2.47 -26.20
N GLY A 459 6.33 1.49 -26.24
CA GLY A 459 6.99 1.03 -27.46
C GLY A 459 7.89 2.08 -28.10
N GLN A 460 8.28 3.13 -27.37
CA GLN A 460 9.14 4.21 -27.84
C GLN A 460 10.42 4.25 -27.00
N PRO A 461 11.61 4.39 -27.62
CA PRO A 461 12.86 4.48 -26.87
C PRO A 461 12.94 5.77 -26.07
N VAL A 462 13.55 5.72 -24.88
CA VAL A 462 13.94 6.92 -24.13
C VAL A 462 15.31 7.38 -24.62
N GLY A 463 15.32 8.46 -25.42
CA GLY A 463 16.53 9.03 -26.03
C GLY A 463 17.27 10.03 -25.15
N GLY A 464 16.61 10.60 -24.13
CA GLY A 464 17.22 11.52 -23.18
C GLY A 464 16.81 11.24 -21.74
N ARG A 465 17.78 11.26 -20.82
CA ARG A 465 17.57 11.07 -19.38
C ARG A 465 18.15 12.28 -18.65
N LEU A 466 17.29 13.10 -18.06
CA LEU A 466 17.68 14.39 -17.50
C LEU A 466 17.39 14.46 -15.99
N VAL A 467 18.25 15.16 -15.27
CA VAL A 467 17.98 15.61 -13.90
C VAL A 467 17.91 17.14 -13.89
N HIS A 468 16.77 17.66 -13.46
CA HIS A 468 16.54 19.10 -13.29
C HIS A 468 16.68 19.47 -11.81
N TYR A 469 17.76 20.18 -11.50
CA TYR A 469 18.01 20.77 -10.19
C TYR A 469 17.22 22.08 -10.07
N VAL A 470 16.00 21.96 -9.54
CA VAL A 470 14.97 23.00 -9.59
C VAL A 470 15.42 24.28 -8.91
N VAL A 471 15.98 24.17 -7.69
CA VAL A 471 16.39 25.35 -6.92
C VAL A 471 17.61 26.02 -7.54
N GLN A 472 18.62 25.27 -7.99
CA GLN A 472 19.84 25.83 -8.61
C GLN A 472 19.60 26.33 -10.03
N GLY A 473 18.56 25.83 -10.68
CA GLY A 473 18.26 26.20 -12.03
C GLY A 473 19.23 25.62 -13.05
N ARG A 474 19.49 24.31 -12.95
CA ARG A 474 20.41 23.58 -13.83
C ARG A 474 19.77 22.28 -14.30
N VAL A 475 20.12 21.87 -15.51
CA VAL A 475 19.74 20.55 -16.05
C VAL A 475 21.00 19.83 -16.45
N VAL A 476 21.08 18.55 -16.10
CA VAL A 476 22.15 17.64 -16.52
C VAL A 476 21.53 16.46 -17.25
N GLU A 477 22.22 15.99 -18.27
CA GLU A 477 21.88 14.80 -19.03
C GLU A 477 22.77 13.64 -18.63
N MET A 478 22.15 12.47 -18.42
CA MET A 478 22.83 11.20 -18.18
C MET A 478 23.00 10.48 -19.52
N ALA A 479 24.24 10.39 -19.99
CA ALA A 479 24.60 9.68 -21.22
C ALA A 479 24.94 8.20 -20.94
#